data_AF-A0A7C1NBR0-F1
#
_entry.id   AF-A0A7C1NBR0-F1
#
_cell.length_a   1.000
_cell.length_b   1.000
_cell.length_c   1.000
_cell.angle_alpha   90.00
_cell.angle_beta   90.00
_cell.angle_gamma   90.00
#
_symmetry.space_group_name_H-M   'P 1'
#
loop_
_entity.id
_entity.type
_entity.pdbx_description
1 polymer ?
#
loop_
_entity_poly.entity_id
_entity_poly.type
_entity_poly.pdbx_seq_one_letter_code
_entity_poly.pdbx_strand_id
1 'polypeptide(L)'
;MKFENIRKKLVNLEKSLFFAQTVLLDTANIIIKYGIKGYLSLIQQIKAHKPIKVIGKMDASAKYIIKEKFGKRSFEEINKLIKEGEIECAPSRSECDVYLIQANIMIPDSVVLSNDSFNDFNPVWVNALKVIKFLRVESRFYFNLDLKCVVEEMEEINDVNIITEESGIERLWDATETIGEIDFYPEEGIN
;
A
#
# COMPACT_ATOMS: atom_id res chain seq x y z
N MET A 1 5.38 25.80 -9.64
CA MET A 1 6.69 25.46 -9.01
C MET A 1 6.54 24.58 -7.76
N LYS A 2 5.66 24.92 -6.80
CA LYS A 2 5.48 24.14 -5.54
C LYS A 2 5.03 22.68 -5.75
N PHE A 3 3.99 22.45 -6.55
CA PHE A 3 3.49 21.08 -6.83
C PHE A 3 4.49 20.17 -7.54
N GLU A 4 5.30 20.73 -8.45
CA GLU A 4 6.32 19.97 -9.17
C GLU A 4 7.43 19.49 -8.23
N ASN A 5 7.81 20.31 -7.25
CA ASN A 5 8.77 19.92 -6.22
C ASN A 5 8.21 18.84 -5.29
N ILE A 6 6.95 18.94 -4.86
CA ILE A 6 6.28 17.90 -4.06
C ILE A 6 6.22 16.59 -4.85
N ARG A 7 5.84 16.64 -6.13
CA ARG A 7 5.79 15.46 -7.00
C ARG A 7 7.16 14.78 -7.13
N LYS A 8 8.24 15.56 -7.30
CA LYS A 8 9.62 15.04 -7.33
C LYS A 8 10.03 14.42 -5.99
N LYS A 9 9.70 15.06 -4.86
CA LYS A 9 9.95 14.51 -3.52
C LYS A 9 9.26 13.16 -3.33
N LEU A 10 7.97 13.06 -3.67
CA LEU A 10 7.21 11.80 -3.59
C LEU A 10 7.81 10.70 -4.47
N VAL A 11 8.18 11.02 -5.72
CA VAL A 11 8.81 10.05 -6.62
C VAL A 11 10.15 9.55 -6.07
N ASN A 12 10.96 10.43 -5.47
CA ASN A 12 12.22 10.05 -4.85
C ASN A 12 12.01 9.18 -3.60
N LEU A 13 10.98 9.48 -2.80
CA LEU A 13 10.57 8.64 -1.67
C LEU A 13 10.18 7.25 -2.16
N GLU A 14 9.28 7.14 -3.14
CA GLU A 14 8.89 5.86 -3.75
C GLU A 14 10.11 5.09 -4.26
N LYS A 15 11.05 5.77 -4.95
CA LYS A 15 12.29 5.15 -5.42
C LYS A 15 13.13 4.59 -4.27
N SER A 16 13.26 5.31 -3.15
CA SER A 16 14.00 4.84 -1.97
C SER A 16 13.37 3.62 -1.31
N LEU A 17 12.05 3.46 -1.43
CA LEU A 17 11.30 2.34 -0.86
C LEU A 17 11.43 1.05 -1.69
N PHE A 18 11.54 1.17 -3.02
CA PHE A 18 11.41 0.01 -3.91
C PHE A 18 12.65 -0.32 -4.74
N PHE A 19 13.53 0.65 -5.01
CA PHE A 19 14.68 0.43 -5.88
C PHE A 19 15.61 -0.64 -5.30
N ALA A 20 15.93 -1.65 -6.10
CA ALA A 20 16.79 -2.76 -5.70
C ALA A 20 16.31 -3.50 -4.41
N GLN A 21 15.01 -3.46 -4.10
CA GLN A 21 14.40 -4.25 -3.03
C GLN A 21 13.58 -5.41 -3.60
N THR A 22 13.37 -6.47 -2.81
CA THR A 22 12.30 -7.43 -3.10
C THR A 22 11.01 -6.97 -2.42
N VAL A 23 9.94 -6.80 -3.18
CA VAL A 23 8.65 -6.31 -2.65
C VAL A 23 7.71 -7.50 -2.47
N LEU A 24 7.29 -7.74 -1.24
CA LEU A 24 6.32 -8.76 -0.89
C LEU A 24 4.96 -8.08 -0.70
N LEU A 25 3.95 -8.52 -1.45
CA LEU A 25 2.61 -7.94 -1.41
C LEU A 25 1.67 -8.83 -0.62
N ASP A 26 0.88 -8.22 0.25
CA ASP A 26 -0.30 -8.85 0.86
C ASP A 26 -1.46 -8.88 -0.16
N THR A 27 -1.38 -9.83 -1.08
CA THR A 27 -2.18 -9.84 -2.31
C THR A 27 -3.67 -10.02 -2.03
N ALA A 28 -4.03 -10.86 -1.07
CA ALA A 28 -5.43 -11.11 -0.75
C ALA A 28 -6.10 -9.81 -0.25
N ASN A 29 -5.50 -9.14 0.73
CA ASN A 29 -6.04 -7.89 1.28
C ASN A 29 -6.11 -6.78 0.22
N ILE A 30 -5.06 -6.62 -0.60
CA ILE A 30 -5.03 -5.61 -1.66
C ILE A 30 -6.14 -5.88 -2.69
N ILE A 31 -6.30 -7.10 -3.19
CA ILE A 31 -7.31 -7.41 -4.21
C ILE A 31 -8.72 -7.30 -3.62
N ILE A 32 -8.94 -7.76 -2.39
CA ILE A 32 -10.25 -7.66 -1.73
C ILE A 32 -10.67 -6.19 -1.58
N LYS A 33 -9.73 -5.28 -1.30
CA LYS A 33 -10.00 -3.86 -1.12
C LYS A 33 -10.10 -3.09 -2.45
N TYR A 34 -9.21 -3.32 -3.39
CA TYR A 34 -9.07 -2.47 -4.60
C TYR A 34 -9.44 -3.17 -5.92
N GLY A 35 -9.80 -4.44 -5.86
CA GLY A 35 -10.05 -5.28 -7.02
C GLY A 35 -8.79 -5.61 -7.81
N ILE A 36 -8.91 -6.52 -8.78
CA ILE A 36 -7.78 -6.98 -9.59
C ILE A 36 -7.13 -5.84 -10.40
N LYS A 37 -7.92 -4.87 -10.87
CA LYS A 37 -7.40 -3.70 -11.58
C LYS A 37 -6.54 -2.81 -10.68
N GLY A 38 -6.97 -2.58 -9.43
CA GLY A 38 -6.21 -1.82 -8.46
C GLY A 38 -4.90 -2.51 -8.06
N TYR A 39 -4.94 -3.84 -7.92
CA TYR A 39 -3.73 -4.65 -7.69
C TYR A 39 -2.74 -4.55 -8.85
N LEU A 40 -3.20 -4.65 -10.10
CA LEU A 40 -2.34 -4.53 -11.28
C LEU A 40 -1.74 -3.13 -11.44
N SER A 41 -2.52 -2.07 -11.20
CA SER A 41 -2.01 -0.70 -11.27
C SER A 41 -0.98 -0.42 -10.18
N LEU A 42 -1.19 -0.96 -8.98
CA LEU A 42 -0.22 -0.91 -7.88
C LEU A 42 1.11 -1.58 -8.28
N ILE A 43 1.05 -2.80 -8.80
CA ILE A 43 2.25 -3.51 -9.28
C ILE A 43 2.97 -2.70 -10.35
N GLN A 44 2.24 -2.12 -11.29
CA GLN A 44 2.83 -1.31 -12.36
C GLN A 44 3.57 -0.09 -11.79
N GLN A 45 2.97 0.60 -10.81
CA GLN A 45 3.61 1.73 -10.13
C GLN A 45 4.89 1.31 -9.40
N ILE A 46 4.87 0.18 -8.69
CA ILE A 46 6.05 -0.35 -7.99
C ILE A 46 7.14 -0.76 -8.99
N LYS A 47 6.78 -1.51 -10.06
CA LYS A 47 7.71 -1.96 -11.10
C LYS A 47 8.40 -0.79 -11.83
N ALA A 48 7.77 0.38 -11.91
CA ALA A 48 8.37 1.59 -12.48
C ALA A 48 9.66 2.04 -11.74
N HIS A 49 9.80 1.68 -10.47
CA HIS A 49 10.96 2.00 -9.64
C HIS A 49 12.06 0.93 -9.65
N LYS A 50 11.94 -0.10 -10.50
CA LYS A 50 12.93 -1.17 -10.72
C LYS A 50 13.32 -1.92 -9.43
N PRO A 51 12.35 -2.55 -8.74
CA PRO A 51 12.65 -3.52 -7.68
C PRO A 51 13.39 -4.73 -8.26
N ILE A 52 14.07 -5.51 -7.40
CA ILE A 52 14.66 -6.80 -7.77
C ILE A 52 13.56 -7.76 -8.22
N LYS A 53 12.50 -7.86 -7.41
CA LYS A 53 11.35 -8.72 -7.67
C LYS A 53 10.12 -8.15 -6.95
N VAL A 54 8.94 -8.39 -7.52
CA VAL A 54 7.65 -8.14 -6.86
C VAL A 54 6.96 -9.50 -6.77
N ILE A 55 6.61 -9.91 -5.56
CA ILE A 55 6.00 -11.21 -5.28
C ILE A 55 4.72 -10.99 -4.49
N GLY A 56 3.60 -11.40 -5.04
CA GLY A 56 2.36 -11.50 -4.30
C GLY A 56 2.35 -12.70 -3.39
N LYS A 57 1.88 -12.54 -2.15
CA LYS A 57 1.61 -13.63 -1.21
C LYS A 57 0.12 -13.66 -0.93
N MET A 58 -0.50 -14.82 -1.10
CA MET A 58 -1.91 -15.01 -0.78
C MET A 58 -2.18 -16.40 -0.24
N ASP A 59 -3.24 -16.55 0.54
CA ASP A 59 -3.78 -17.87 0.83
C ASP A 59 -4.34 -18.53 -0.45
N ALA A 60 -4.11 -19.83 -0.62
CA ALA A 60 -4.58 -20.57 -1.79
C ALA A 60 -6.11 -20.55 -1.95
N SER A 61 -6.87 -20.40 -0.87
CA SER A 61 -8.34 -20.32 -0.91
C SER A 61 -8.86 -18.92 -1.23
N ALA A 62 -8.05 -17.87 -1.08
CA ALA A 62 -8.48 -16.48 -1.32
C ALA A 62 -8.91 -16.23 -2.78
N LYS A 63 -8.40 -17.00 -3.75
CA LYS A 63 -8.89 -16.93 -5.15
C LYS A 63 -10.39 -17.22 -5.27
N TYR A 64 -10.94 -18.10 -4.43
CA TYR A 64 -12.38 -18.42 -4.47
C TYR A 64 -13.22 -17.27 -3.91
N ILE A 65 -12.76 -16.62 -2.84
CA ILE A 65 -13.37 -15.40 -2.30
C ILE A 65 -13.38 -14.30 -3.37
N ILE A 66 -12.26 -14.14 -4.07
CA ILE A 66 -12.13 -13.14 -5.14
C ILE A 66 -13.05 -13.47 -6.32
N LYS A 67 -13.21 -14.76 -6.67
CA LYS A 67 -14.15 -15.19 -7.71
C LYS A 67 -15.58 -14.82 -7.36
N GLU A 68 -15.98 -15.04 -6.11
CA GLU A 68 -17.33 -14.71 -5.63
C GLU A 68 -17.57 -13.21 -5.66
N LYS A 69 -16.60 -12.41 -5.20
CA LYS A 69 -16.74 -10.95 -5.11
C LYS A 69 -16.61 -10.21 -6.45
N PHE A 70 -15.70 -10.66 -7.32
CA PHE A 70 -15.32 -9.94 -8.54
C PHE A 70 -15.52 -10.74 -9.84
N GLY A 71 -16.13 -11.91 -9.75
CA GLY A 71 -16.52 -12.74 -10.89
C GLY A 71 -15.40 -13.57 -11.53
N LYS A 72 -15.79 -14.35 -12.55
CA LYS A 72 -14.95 -15.33 -13.23
C LYS A 72 -13.69 -14.74 -13.88
N ARG A 73 -13.80 -13.55 -14.48
CA ARG A 73 -12.68 -12.89 -15.16
C ARG A 73 -11.53 -12.56 -14.19
N SER A 74 -11.86 -12.04 -13.00
CA SER A 74 -10.88 -11.75 -11.96
C SER A 74 -10.20 -13.02 -11.44
N PHE A 75 -10.95 -14.12 -11.33
CA PHE A 75 -10.42 -15.43 -10.97
C PHE A 75 -9.45 -16.00 -12.02
N GLU A 76 -9.78 -15.86 -13.31
CA GLU A 76 -8.91 -16.29 -14.40
C GLU A 76 -7.59 -15.50 -14.41
N GLU A 77 -7.64 -14.18 -14.21
CA GLU A 77 -6.44 -13.33 -14.12
C GLU A 77 -5.54 -13.71 -12.93
N ILE A 78 -6.12 -13.99 -11.76
CA ILE A 78 -5.33 -14.44 -10.59
C ILE A 78 -4.65 -15.78 -10.86
N ASN A 79 -5.35 -16.74 -11.44
CA ASN A 79 -4.73 -18.04 -11.75
C ASN A 79 -3.60 -17.89 -12.77
N LYS A 80 -3.71 -16.94 -13.70
CA LYS A 80 -2.63 -16.60 -14.63
C LYS A 80 -1.41 -16.06 -13.87
N LEU A 81 -1.61 -15.06 -12.99
CA LEU A 81 -0.54 -14.47 -12.18
C LEU A 81 0.15 -15.51 -11.26
N ILE A 82 -0.62 -16.45 -10.71
CA ILE A 82 -0.08 -17.59 -9.94
C ILE A 82 0.79 -18.48 -10.83
N LYS A 83 0.30 -18.84 -12.02
CA LYS A 83 1.04 -19.69 -12.97
C LYS A 83 2.34 -19.04 -13.46
N GLU A 84 2.34 -17.72 -13.59
CA GLU A 84 3.51 -16.91 -13.99
C GLU A 84 4.50 -16.70 -12.83
N GLY A 85 4.16 -17.12 -11.61
CA GLY A 85 4.99 -16.94 -10.42
C GLY A 85 5.01 -15.50 -9.89
N GLU A 86 4.08 -14.66 -10.34
CA GLU A 86 3.88 -13.31 -9.77
C GLU A 86 3.15 -13.36 -8.42
N ILE A 87 2.36 -14.41 -8.19
CA ILE A 87 1.70 -14.69 -6.91
C ILE A 87 2.07 -16.09 -6.43
N GLU A 88 2.58 -16.17 -5.21
CA GLU A 88 2.88 -17.42 -4.52
C GLU A 88 1.81 -17.69 -3.47
N CYS A 89 1.15 -18.84 -3.58
CA CYS A 89 0.08 -19.24 -2.66
C CYS A 89 0.66 -19.94 -1.43
N ALA A 90 0.26 -19.49 -0.25
CA ALA A 90 0.46 -20.22 0.99
C ALA A 90 -0.40 -21.49 1.00
N PRO A 91 0.10 -22.60 1.57
CA PRO A 91 -0.57 -23.89 1.54
C PRO A 91 -1.81 -24.01 2.45
N SER A 92 -2.04 -23.09 3.39
CA SER A 92 -3.20 -23.15 4.31
C SER A 92 -3.83 -21.80 4.68
N ARG A 93 -5.14 -21.85 4.97
CA ARG A 93 -6.05 -20.73 5.26
C ARG A 93 -5.64 -19.79 6.39
N SER A 94 -4.85 -20.29 7.34
CA SER A 94 -4.62 -19.65 8.64
C SER A 94 -3.28 -18.91 8.74
N GLU A 95 -2.46 -18.91 7.68
CA GLU A 95 -1.04 -18.55 7.81
C GLU A 95 -0.52 -17.66 6.68
N CYS A 96 -1.38 -16.97 5.92
CA CYS A 96 -0.89 -16.06 4.87
C CYS A 96 0.02 -14.96 5.45
N ASP A 97 -0.36 -14.38 6.59
CA ASP A 97 0.45 -13.37 7.29
C ASP A 97 1.75 -13.98 7.82
N VAL A 98 1.69 -15.18 8.40
CA VAL A 98 2.88 -15.92 8.84
C VAL A 98 3.82 -16.18 7.66
N TYR A 99 3.28 -16.57 6.51
CA TYR A 99 4.05 -16.85 5.30
C TYR A 99 4.68 -15.57 4.72
N LEU A 100 3.97 -14.45 4.79
CA LEU A 100 4.48 -13.14 4.41
C LEU A 100 5.62 -12.69 5.34
N ILE A 101 5.44 -12.86 6.65
CA ILE A 101 6.45 -12.58 7.69
C ILE A 101 7.69 -13.45 7.47
N GLN A 102 7.52 -14.76 7.31
CA GLN A 102 8.61 -15.70 7.04
C GLN A 102 9.36 -15.36 5.75
N ALA A 103 8.63 -15.04 4.68
CA ALA A 103 9.25 -14.61 3.42
C ALA A 103 10.08 -13.34 3.60
N ASN A 104 9.62 -12.38 4.41
CA ASN A 104 10.37 -11.16 4.67
C ASN A 104 11.67 -11.42 5.44
N ILE A 105 11.62 -12.31 6.44
CA ILE A 105 12.80 -12.72 7.22
C ILE A 105 13.81 -13.47 6.34
N MET A 106 13.34 -14.31 5.42
CA MET A 106 14.18 -15.18 4.60
C MET A 106 14.81 -14.47 3.38
N ILE A 107 14.21 -13.37 2.91
CA ILE A 107 14.68 -12.63 1.74
C ILE A 107 15.36 -11.34 2.22
N PRO A 108 16.70 -11.26 2.13
CA PRO A 108 17.43 -10.04 2.49
C PRO A 108 16.91 -8.82 1.74
N ASP A 109 16.84 -7.69 2.44
CA ASP A 109 16.39 -6.41 1.87
C ASP A 109 15.05 -6.51 1.14
N SER A 110 14.14 -7.33 1.69
CA SER A 110 12.76 -7.32 1.29
C SER A 110 11.94 -6.33 2.12
N VAL A 111 10.91 -5.80 1.49
CA VAL A 111 9.91 -4.92 2.10
C VAL A 111 8.53 -5.55 1.95
N VAL A 112 7.68 -5.36 2.94
CA VAL A 112 6.30 -5.85 2.95
C VAL A 112 5.36 -4.69 2.65
N LEU A 113 4.56 -4.82 1.60
CA LEU A 113 3.50 -3.88 1.31
C LEU A 113 2.17 -4.43 1.85
N SER A 114 1.74 -3.92 3.00
CA SER A 114 0.45 -4.22 3.61
C SER A 114 -0.01 -3.04 4.46
N ASN A 115 -1.32 -2.87 4.59
CA ASN A 115 -1.90 -1.97 5.57
C ASN A 115 -2.19 -2.65 6.91
N ASP A 116 -2.03 -3.97 6.99
CA ASP A 116 -2.05 -4.72 8.25
C ASP A 116 -0.80 -4.39 9.09
N SER A 117 -1.00 -4.28 10.40
CA SER A 117 0.05 -4.04 11.37
C SER A 117 0.58 -5.33 12.01
N PHE A 118 -0.05 -6.48 11.74
CA PHE A 118 0.38 -7.80 12.22
C PHE A 118 0.45 -7.90 13.76
N ASN A 119 -0.38 -7.11 14.46
CA ASN A 119 -0.34 -6.99 15.93
C ASN A 119 -0.68 -8.30 16.66
N ASP A 120 -1.32 -9.24 15.97
CA ASP A 120 -1.66 -10.56 16.51
C ASP A 120 -0.45 -11.52 16.58
N PHE A 121 0.70 -11.12 16.02
CA PHE A 121 1.91 -11.92 15.96
C PHE A 121 2.98 -11.48 16.96
N ASN A 122 4.03 -12.30 17.11
CA ASN A 122 5.13 -12.02 18.02
C ASN A 122 5.79 -10.66 17.69
N PRO A 123 5.88 -9.72 18.66
CA PRO A 123 6.43 -8.39 18.41
C PRO A 123 7.86 -8.37 17.86
N VAL A 124 8.68 -9.38 18.18
CA VAL A 124 10.04 -9.51 17.65
C VAL A 124 10.02 -9.72 16.13
N TRP A 125 9.07 -10.53 15.64
CA TRP A 125 8.92 -10.77 14.20
C TRP A 125 8.36 -9.53 13.51
N VAL A 126 7.34 -8.91 14.10
CA VAL A 126 6.69 -7.70 13.56
C VAL A 126 7.68 -6.54 13.46
N ASN A 127 8.50 -6.30 14.50
CA ASN A 127 9.50 -5.24 14.52
C ASN A 127 10.65 -5.46 13.52
N ALA A 128 10.86 -6.70 13.07
CA ALA A 128 11.84 -7.01 12.04
C ALA A 128 11.30 -6.70 10.62
N LEU A 129 9.99 -6.53 10.46
CA LEU A 129 9.37 -6.26 9.17
C LEU A 129 9.62 -4.83 8.71
N LYS A 130 10.09 -4.68 7.48
CA LYS A 130 10.07 -3.39 6.77
C LYS A 130 8.71 -3.20 6.10
N VAL A 131 7.70 -2.81 6.87
CA VAL A 131 6.33 -2.60 6.35
C VAL A 131 6.21 -1.22 5.68
N ILE A 132 5.67 -1.22 4.46
CA ILE A 132 5.28 -0.03 3.71
C ILE A 132 3.76 0.02 3.70
N LYS A 133 3.21 1.02 4.39
CA LYS A 133 1.79 1.36 4.35
C LYS A 133 1.48 2.15 3.08
N PHE A 134 0.23 2.13 2.64
CA PHE A 134 -0.17 2.85 1.45
C PHE A 134 -1.62 3.32 1.48
N LEU A 135 -1.88 4.41 0.77
CA LEU A 135 -3.19 4.99 0.55
C LEU A 135 -3.45 5.09 -0.95
N ARG A 136 -4.67 4.79 -1.37
CA ARG A 136 -5.10 5.02 -2.75
C ARG A 136 -5.97 6.27 -2.79
N VAL A 137 -5.61 7.22 -3.64
CA VAL A 137 -6.46 8.38 -3.97
C VAL A 137 -6.72 8.32 -5.48
N GLU A 138 -7.99 8.19 -5.84
CA GLU A 138 -8.43 7.96 -7.22
C GLU A 138 -7.70 6.77 -7.89
N SER A 139 -6.86 7.07 -8.88
CA SER A 139 -6.13 6.09 -9.69
C SER A 139 -4.70 5.82 -9.18
N ARG A 140 -4.23 6.54 -8.16
CA ARG A 140 -2.83 6.51 -7.72
C ARG A 140 -2.67 6.00 -6.30
N PHE A 141 -1.59 5.24 -6.08
CA PHE A 141 -1.16 4.82 -4.76
C PHE A 141 -0.06 5.75 -4.24
N TYR A 142 -0.13 6.04 -2.95
CA TYR A 142 0.82 6.82 -2.18
C TYR A 142 1.34 5.94 -1.05
N PHE A 143 2.64 6.00 -0.75
CA PHE A 143 3.32 5.05 0.12
C PHE A 143 4.01 5.77 1.26
N ASN A 144 3.94 5.20 2.47
CA ASN A 144 4.58 5.72 3.69
C ASN A 144 4.51 7.24 3.77
N LEU A 145 3.29 7.77 3.68
CA LEU A 145 3.02 9.20 3.82
C LEU A 145 3.32 9.62 5.26
N ASP A 146 4.58 9.91 5.56
CA ASP A 146 4.94 10.74 6.70
C ASP A 146 4.93 12.20 6.24
N LEU A 147 3.76 12.83 6.35
CA LEU A 147 3.55 14.20 5.91
C LEU A 147 4.13 15.24 6.88
N LYS A 148 4.71 14.84 8.03
CA LYS A 148 5.26 15.79 9.01
C LYS A 148 6.34 16.69 8.43
N CYS A 149 7.26 16.13 7.64
CA CYS A 149 8.30 16.92 6.96
C CYS A 149 7.77 17.90 5.88
N VAL A 150 6.54 17.74 5.39
CA VAL A 150 5.97 18.64 4.37
C VAL A 150 5.29 19.84 5.02
N VAL A 151 4.78 19.69 6.25
CA VAL A 151 4.09 20.75 7.00
C VAL A 151 5.10 21.69 7.66
N GLU A 152 6.18 21.15 8.26
CA GLU A 152 7.23 21.96 8.92
C GLU A 152 7.91 22.95 7.94
N GLU A 153 8.22 22.53 6.70
CA GLU A 153 8.74 23.43 5.66
C GLU A 153 7.70 24.45 5.15
N MET A 154 6.40 24.18 5.30
CA MET A 154 5.33 25.10 4.91
C MET A 154 5.08 26.18 5.95
N GLU A 155 5.26 25.87 7.23
CA GLU A 155 5.20 26.84 8.33
C GLU A 155 6.38 27.83 8.26
N GLU A 156 7.60 27.37 7.98
CA GLU A 156 8.77 28.25 7.81
C GLU A 156 8.65 29.24 6.63
N ILE A 157 7.85 28.91 5.60
CA ILE A 157 7.60 29.80 4.46
C ILE A 157 6.48 30.81 4.75
N ASN A 158 5.63 30.54 5.74
CA ASN A 158 4.47 31.37 6.09
C ASN A 158 4.74 32.38 7.22
N ASP A 159 5.98 32.47 7.73
CA ASP A 159 6.44 33.51 8.66
C ASP A 159 6.53 34.93 8.04
N VAL A 160 5.87 35.14 6.90
CA VAL A 160 5.53 36.47 6.39
C VAL A 160 4.02 36.66 6.50
N ASN A 161 3.58 36.96 7.73
CA ASN A 161 2.33 37.62 8.13
C ASN A 161 1.11 37.49 7.21
N ILE A 162 0.04 36.83 7.70
CA ILE A 162 -1.30 37.41 7.95
C ILE A 162 -2.30 36.32 8.38
N ILE A 163 -2.78 36.49 9.62
CA ILE A 163 -4.14 36.29 10.15
C ILE A 163 -4.77 34.88 10.11
N THR A 164 -4.80 34.33 11.32
CA THR A 164 -5.80 33.46 11.96
C THR A 164 -7.22 33.49 11.38
N GLU A 165 -7.75 32.34 11.00
CA GLU A 165 -9.09 31.84 11.38
C GLU A 165 -9.28 30.40 10.85
N GLU A 166 -9.41 29.46 11.78
CA GLU A 166 -10.08 28.16 11.62
C GLU A 166 -9.69 27.27 10.41
N SER A 167 -8.43 26.87 10.27
CA SER A 167 -8.11 25.70 9.44
C SER A 167 -8.47 24.42 10.20
N GLY A 168 -9.59 23.79 9.84
CA GLY A 168 -10.11 22.52 10.38
C GLY A 168 -9.19 21.28 10.23
N ILE A 169 -7.89 21.48 10.07
CA ILE A 169 -6.84 20.47 9.96
C ILE A 169 -6.35 20.02 11.34
N GLU A 170 -6.36 20.90 12.36
CA GLU A 170 -5.88 20.54 13.70
C GLU A 170 -6.73 19.41 14.35
N ARG A 171 -8.00 19.27 13.96
CA ARG A 171 -8.85 18.17 14.47
C ARG A 171 -8.59 16.81 13.81
N LEU A 172 -7.82 16.74 12.72
CA LEU A 172 -7.46 15.46 12.08
C LEU A 172 -6.35 14.71 12.82
N TRP A 173 -5.55 15.42 13.62
CA TRP A 173 -4.36 14.85 14.28
C TRP A 173 -4.62 14.37 15.72
N ASP A 174 -5.64 14.92 16.39
CA ASP A 174 -6.01 14.56 17.77
C ASP A 174 -7.09 13.46 17.86
N ALA A 175 -7.53 12.91 16.72
CA ALA A 175 -8.41 11.76 16.72
C ALA A 175 -7.60 10.50 17.06
N THR A 176 -7.79 9.96 18.27
CA THR A 176 -7.28 8.64 18.71
C THR A 176 -7.89 7.46 17.94
N GLU A 177 -8.75 7.72 16.98
CA GLU A 177 -9.25 6.71 16.05
C GLU A 177 -8.26 6.63 14.88
N THR A 178 -7.81 5.40 14.59
CA THR A 178 -7.16 5.00 13.33
C THR A 178 -7.55 5.94 12.20
N ILE A 179 -6.56 6.46 11.45
CA ILE A 179 -6.80 7.15 10.17
C ILE A 179 -7.55 6.17 9.28
N GLY A 180 -8.87 6.20 9.40
CA GLY A 180 -9.83 5.37 8.73
C GLY A 180 -9.95 5.88 7.30
N GLU A 181 -10.17 4.92 6.43
CA GLU A 181 -10.68 5.05 5.07
C GLU A 181 -11.26 6.42 4.75
N ILE A 182 -10.53 7.21 3.96
CA ILE A 182 -11.09 8.32 3.22
C ILE A 182 -11.34 7.82 1.79
N ASP A 183 -12.50 7.21 1.60
CA ASP A 183 -13.02 6.85 0.27
C ASP A 183 -13.64 8.11 -0.37
N PHE A 184 -12.89 8.78 -1.25
CA PHE A 184 -13.49 9.71 -2.20
C PHE A 184 -13.91 8.94 -3.45
N TYR A 185 -15.17 8.52 -3.52
CA TYR A 185 -15.79 8.17 -4.80
C TYR A 185 -16.17 9.47 -5.50
N PRO A 186 -15.75 9.73 -6.75
CA PRO A 186 -16.51 10.64 -7.58
C PRO A 186 -17.86 9.96 -7.84
N GLU A 187 -18.96 10.63 -7.48
CA GLU A 187 -20.29 10.26 -7.95
C GLU A 187 -20.27 10.31 -9.49
N GLU A 188 -20.13 9.16 -10.13
CA GLU A 188 -20.46 9.05 -11.54
C GLU A 188 -21.98 9.16 -11.66
N GLY A 189 -22.40 10.31 -12.18
CA GLY A 189 -23.77 10.63 -12.49
C GLY A 189 -24.45 9.52 -13.29
N ILE A 190 -25.64 9.16 -12.81
CA ILE A 190 -26.64 8.42 -13.55
C ILE A 190 -26.96 9.23 -14.82
N ASN A 191 -26.71 8.62 -15.98
CA ASN A 191 -27.41 8.91 -17.24
C ASN A 191 -27.77 7.57 -17.87
#